data_AF-A0A259HEB1-F1
#
_entry.id   AF-A0A259HEB1-F1
#
_cell.length_a   1.000
_cell.length_b   1.000
_cell.length_c   1.000
_cell.angle_alpha   90.00
_cell.angle_beta   90.00
_cell.angle_gamma   90.00
#
_symmetry.space_group_name_H-M   'P 1'
#
loop_
_entity.id
_entity.type
_entity.pdbx_description
1 polymer ?
#
loop_
_entity_poly.entity_id
_entity_poly.type
_entity_poly.pdbx_seq_one_letter_code
_entity_poly.pdbx_strand_id
1 'polypeptide(L)'
;MLDIHLPLMLFVLALFLTLLVLLNTMLFQPLVRFMDDRDHSIAKDLEAAKGLSGNSNELNAKADDIISAAKNEAAGIRQKAMDDEKTRAAAKIETKQNELEVEYNTFLDRLNSDKENLKNSLLSQMPLFKESLKAKFSKF
;
A
#
# COMPACT_ATOMS: atom_id res chain seq x y z
N MET A 1 -30.94 92.94 -8.59
CA MET A 1 -32.28 92.54 -8.11
C MET A 1 -32.44 91.07 -8.38
N LEU A 2 -32.54 90.25 -7.35
CA LEU A 2 -33.05 88.88 -7.46
C LEU A 2 -34.57 89.02 -7.54
N ASP A 3 -35.12 89.15 -8.74
CA ASP A 3 -36.57 88.99 -8.92
C ASP A 3 -36.90 87.52 -8.74
N ILE A 4 -37.28 87.17 -7.50
CA ILE A 4 -37.71 85.83 -7.14
C ILE A 4 -39.13 85.64 -7.70
N HIS A 5 -39.21 85.12 -8.92
CA HIS A 5 -40.47 84.70 -9.52
C HIS A 5 -40.88 83.34 -8.94
N LEU A 6 -41.69 83.36 -7.88
CA LEU A 6 -42.23 82.18 -7.21
C LEU A 6 -42.83 81.12 -8.18
N PRO A 7 -43.58 81.50 -9.26
CA PRO A 7 -44.09 80.54 -10.23
C PRO A 7 -42.99 79.83 -11.03
N LEU A 8 -41.92 80.55 -11.40
CA LEU A 8 -40.81 80.00 -12.15
C LEU A 8 -40.03 78.98 -11.29
N MET A 9 -39.86 79.30 -10.00
CA MET A 9 -39.22 78.39 -9.04
C MET A 9 -40.03 77.09 -8.86
N LEU A 10 -41.36 77.18 -8.74
CA LEU A 10 -42.23 76.01 -8.64
C LEU A 10 -42.20 75.16 -9.91
N PHE A 11 -42.14 75.79 -11.09
CA PHE A 11 -42.01 75.09 -12.36
C PHE A 11 -40.68 74.33 -12.48
N VAL A 12 -39.56 74.97 -12.13
CA VAL A 12 -38.24 74.34 -12.11
C VAL A 12 -38.19 73.20 -11.09
N LEU A 13 -38.82 73.37 -9.92
CA LEU A 13 -38.93 72.31 -8.91
C LEU A 13 -39.72 71.10 -9.44
N ALA A 14 -40.86 71.34 -10.11
CA ALA A 14 -41.66 70.27 -10.70
C ALA A 14 -40.89 69.53 -11.82
N LEU A 15 -40.17 70.27 -12.67
CA LEU A 15 -39.30 69.68 -13.69
C LEU A 15 -38.16 68.85 -13.07
N PHE A 16 -37.52 69.36 -12.03
CA PHE A 16 -36.46 68.66 -11.32
C PHE A 16 -36.96 67.35 -10.68
N LEU A 17 -38.11 67.38 -10.00
CA LEU A 17 -38.71 66.18 -9.41
C LEU A 17 -39.10 65.16 -10.48
N THR A 18 -39.66 65.62 -11.60
CA THR A 18 -40.00 64.75 -12.74
C THR A 18 -38.75 64.09 -13.33
N LEU A 19 -37.66 64.86 -13.49
CA LEU A 19 -36.38 64.34 -13.95
C LEU A 19 -35.79 63.32 -12.97
N LEU A 20 -35.90 63.57 -11.66
CA LEU A 20 -35.41 62.67 -10.62
C LEU A 20 -36.11 61.32 -10.69
N VAL A 21 -37.44 61.32 -10.87
CA VAL A 21 -38.23 60.08 -11.07
C VAL A 21 -37.80 59.35 -12.34
N LEU A 22 -37.63 60.06 -13.46
CA LEU A 22 -37.20 59.46 -14.72
C LEU A 22 -35.79 58.86 -14.62
N LEU A 23 -34.87 59.56 -13.96
CA LEU A 23 -33.49 59.11 -13.79
C LEU A 23 -33.38 57.93 -12.81
N ASN A 24 -34.25 57.88 -11.80
CA ASN A 24 -34.33 56.77 -10.86
C ASN A 24 -34.69 55.45 -11.56
N THR A 25 -35.69 55.47 -12.44
CA THR A 25 -36.13 54.27 -13.16
C THR A 25 -35.23 53.93 -14.35
N MET A 26 -34.72 54.94 -15.07
CA MET A 26 -33.92 54.72 -16.27
C MET A 26 -32.44 54.41 -15.98
N LEU A 27 -31.86 54.97 -14.91
CA LEU A 27 -30.42 54.92 -14.67
C LEU A 27 -30.05 54.34 -13.30
N PHE A 28 -30.60 54.87 -12.20
CA PHE A 28 -30.13 54.47 -10.86
C PHE A 28 -30.50 53.02 -10.52
N GLN A 29 -31.75 52.61 -10.73
CA GLN A 29 -32.16 51.22 -10.52
C GLN A 29 -31.37 50.20 -11.33
N PRO A 30 -31.22 50.34 -12.67
CA PRO A 30 -30.45 49.36 -13.45
C PRO A 30 -28.96 49.37 -13.09
N LEU A 31 -28.38 50.52 -12.73
CA LEU A 31 -26.99 50.61 -12.32
C LEU A 31 -26.73 49.90 -10.99
N VAL A 32 -27.56 50.15 -9.98
CA VAL A 32 -27.45 49.50 -8.67
C VAL A 32 -27.66 48.00 -8.81
N ARG A 33 -28.65 47.57 -9.60
CA ARG A 33 -28.88 46.15 -9.88
C ARG A 33 -27.66 45.48 -10.52
N PHE A 34 -27.00 46.15 -11.47
CA PHE A 34 -25.77 45.62 -12.06
C PHE A 34 -24.61 45.52 -11.05
N MET A 35 -24.51 46.45 -10.11
CA MET A 35 -23.54 46.36 -9.02
C MET A 35 -23.84 45.17 -8.09
N ASP A 36 -25.10 45.00 -7.68
CA ASP A 36 -25.53 43.88 -6.84
C ASP A 36 -25.33 42.53 -7.54
N ASP A 37 -25.69 42.42 -8.83
CA ASP A 37 -25.51 41.21 -9.62
C ASP A 37 -24.01 40.82 -9.72
N ARG A 38 -23.13 41.81 -9.85
CA ARG A 38 -21.68 41.59 -9.87
C ARG A 38 -21.15 41.16 -8.52
N ASP A 39 -21.54 41.84 -7.45
CA ASP A 39 -21.09 41.51 -6.09
C ASP A 39 -21.56 40.10 -5.70
N HIS A 40 -22.80 39.74 -6.04
CA HIS A 40 -23.33 38.40 -5.84
C HIS A 40 -22.59 37.35 -6.67
N SER A 41 -22.29 37.62 -7.95
CA SER A 41 -21.51 36.70 -8.78
C SER A 41 -20.11 36.47 -8.21
N ILE A 42 -19.42 37.53 -7.79
CA ILE A 42 -18.07 37.45 -7.21
C ILE A 42 -18.10 36.66 -5.90
N ALA A 43 -19.09 36.92 -5.03
CA ALA A 43 -19.25 36.19 -3.78
C ALA A 43 -19.47 34.69 -4.03
N LYS A 44 -20.32 34.35 -4.99
CA LYS A 44 -20.59 32.96 -5.39
C LYS A 44 -19.34 32.28 -5.95
N ASP A 45 -18.61 32.95 -6.83
CA ASP A 45 -17.38 32.39 -7.43
C ASP A 45 -16.29 32.16 -6.37
N LEU A 46 -16.16 33.08 -5.40
CA LEU A 46 -15.25 32.95 -4.27
C LEU A 46 -15.64 31.79 -3.35
N GLU A 47 -16.93 31.62 -3.06
CA GLU A 47 -17.45 30.50 -2.26
C GLU A 47 -17.22 29.16 -2.97
N ALA A 48 -17.51 29.09 -4.27
CA ALA A 48 -17.25 27.90 -5.07
C ALA A 48 -15.75 27.54 -5.08
N ALA A 49 -14.86 28.52 -5.29
CA ALA A 49 -13.41 28.29 -5.25
C ALA A 49 -12.94 27.77 -3.87
N LYS A 50 -13.48 28.34 -2.78
CA LYS A 50 -13.22 27.85 -1.41
C LYS A 50 -13.74 26.42 -1.21
N GLY A 51 -14.95 26.11 -1.66
CA GLY A 51 -15.52 24.77 -1.59
C GLY A 51 -14.71 23.73 -2.35
N LEU A 52 -14.25 24.06 -3.57
CA LEU A 52 -13.40 23.18 -4.37
C LEU A 52 -12.03 22.95 -3.70
N SER A 53 -11.39 24.00 -3.18
CA SER A 53 -10.09 23.86 -2.50
C SER A 53 -10.19 23.05 -1.19
N GLY A 54 -11.26 23.24 -0.41
CA GLY A 54 -11.54 22.44 0.78
C GLY A 54 -11.74 20.96 0.44
N ASN A 55 -12.58 20.67 -0.56
CA ASN A 55 -12.82 19.31 -1.02
C ASN A 55 -11.54 18.64 -1.58
N SER A 56 -10.67 19.41 -2.26
CA SER A 56 -9.40 18.87 -2.76
C SER A 56 -8.46 18.45 -1.62
N ASN A 57 -8.35 19.23 -0.55
CA ASN A 57 -7.53 18.86 0.60
C ASN A 57 -8.07 17.61 1.32
N GLU A 58 -9.40 17.51 1.49
CA GLU A 58 -10.01 16.31 2.08
C GLU A 58 -9.81 15.06 1.22
N LEU A 59 -9.92 15.19 -0.11
CA LEU A 59 -9.68 14.08 -1.03
C LEU A 59 -8.21 13.63 -1.01
N ASN A 60 -7.26 14.56 -0.93
CA ASN A 60 -5.84 14.23 -0.78
C ASN A 60 -5.56 13.52 0.55
N ALA A 61 -6.12 14.00 1.66
CA ALA A 61 -5.98 13.35 2.96
C ALA A 61 -6.52 11.91 2.95
N LYS A 62 -7.71 11.70 2.35
CA LYS A 62 -8.28 10.35 2.17
C LYS A 62 -7.40 9.46 1.29
N ALA A 63 -6.81 10.00 0.23
CA ALA A 63 -5.91 9.25 -0.64
C ALA A 63 -4.64 8.81 0.11
N ASP A 64 -4.03 9.72 0.89
CA ASP A 64 -2.86 9.42 1.72
C ASP A 64 -3.15 8.35 2.77
N ASP A 65 -4.31 8.42 3.44
CA ASP A 65 -4.76 7.41 4.40
C ASP A 65 -4.92 6.03 3.74
N ILE A 66 -5.55 5.96 2.56
CA ILE A 66 -5.71 4.71 1.80
C ILE A 66 -4.35 4.14 1.39
N ILE A 67 -3.43 4.98 0.90
CA ILE A 67 -2.09 4.55 0.50
C ILE A 67 -1.31 4.04 1.73
N SER A 68 -1.41 4.73 2.87
CA SER A 68 -0.76 4.34 4.11
C SER A 68 -1.30 2.99 4.62
N ALA A 69 -2.62 2.82 4.63
CA ALA A 69 -3.27 1.57 5.02
C ALA A 69 -2.84 0.41 4.10
N ALA A 70 -2.85 0.61 2.79
CA ALA A 70 -2.42 -0.40 1.81
C ALA A 70 -0.94 -0.79 1.98
N LYS A 71 -0.06 0.19 2.26
CA LYS A 71 1.36 -0.09 2.56
C LYS A 71 1.53 -0.94 3.82
N ASN A 72 0.80 -0.61 4.87
CA ASN A 72 0.84 -1.36 6.14
C ASN A 72 0.32 -2.80 5.97
N GLU A 73 -0.78 -2.96 5.23
CA GLU A 73 -1.33 -4.28 4.91
C GLU A 73 -0.34 -5.11 4.07
N ALA A 74 0.25 -4.52 3.02
CA ALA A 74 1.25 -5.20 2.20
C ALA A 74 2.49 -5.59 3.03
N ALA A 75 2.96 -4.73 3.93
CA ALA A 75 4.05 -5.04 4.84
C ALA A 75 3.68 -6.20 5.79
N GLY A 76 2.45 -6.20 6.32
CA GLY A 76 1.93 -7.28 7.16
C GLY A 76 1.86 -8.62 6.42
N ILE A 77 1.33 -8.63 5.20
CA ILE A 77 1.27 -9.83 4.35
C ILE A 77 2.67 -10.37 4.06
N ARG A 78 3.62 -9.48 3.70
CA ARG A 78 5.00 -9.87 3.42
C ARG A 78 5.66 -10.47 4.66
N GLN A 79 5.50 -9.83 5.82
CA GLN A 79 6.07 -10.33 7.07
C GLN A 79 5.49 -11.70 7.43
N LYS A 80 4.16 -11.85 7.34
CA LYS A 80 3.49 -13.13 7.60
C LYS A 80 3.97 -14.23 6.65
N ALA A 81 4.08 -13.95 5.35
CA ALA A 81 4.59 -14.90 4.38
C ALA A 81 6.05 -15.30 4.68
N MET A 82 6.90 -14.34 5.09
CA MET A 82 8.28 -14.62 5.48
C MET A 82 8.35 -15.50 6.74
N ASP A 83 7.51 -15.26 7.74
CA ASP A 83 7.51 -16.02 8.98
C ASP A 83 6.92 -17.43 8.80
N ASP A 84 5.87 -17.56 7.97
CA ASP A 84 5.30 -18.85 7.58
C ASP A 84 6.34 -19.71 6.83
N GLU A 85 7.07 -19.13 5.87
CA GLU A 85 8.12 -19.85 5.13
C GLU A 85 9.32 -20.20 6.01
N LYS A 86 9.75 -19.31 6.93
CA LYS A 86 10.78 -19.64 7.92
C LYS A 86 10.37 -20.83 8.79
N THR A 87 9.12 -20.86 9.23
CA THR A 87 8.59 -21.95 10.06
C THR A 87 8.54 -23.26 9.28
N ARG A 88 8.09 -23.22 8.01
CA ARG A 88 8.11 -24.39 7.12
C ARG A 88 9.53 -24.88 6.82
N ALA A 89 10.47 -23.97 6.59
CA ALA A 89 11.87 -24.30 6.36
C ALA A 89 12.50 -24.94 7.59
N ALA A 90 12.26 -24.39 8.79
CA ALA A 90 12.74 -24.97 10.05
C ALA A 90 12.18 -26.39 10.27
N ALA A 91 10.87 -26.59 10.08
CA ALA A 91 10.25 -27.91 10.18
C ALA A 91 10.82 -28.92 9.16
N LYS A 92 11.12 -28.45 7.94
CA LYS A 92 11.72 -29.29 6.89
C LYS A 92 13.18 -29.65 7.20
N ILE A 93 13.93 -28.75 7.82
CA ILE A 93 15.30 -29.02 8.28
C ILE A 93 15.27 -30.05 9.42
N GLU A 94 14.39 -29.87 10.40
CA GLU A 94 14.25 -30.80 11.53
C GLU A 94 13.86 -32.20 11.07
N THR A 95 12.87 -32.32 10.18
CA THR A 95 12.50 -33.62 9.59
C THR A 95 13.66 -34.25 8.82
N LYS A 96 14.40 -33.48 8.02
CA LYS A 96 15.57 -34.00 7.30
C LYS A 96 16.72 -34.42 8.21
N GLN A 97 16.92 -33.72 9.33
CA GLN A 97 17.91 -34.11 10.34
C GLN A 97 17.50 -35.43 11.01
N ASN A 98 16.24 -35.58 11.41
CA ASN A 98 15.73 -36.81 11.99
C ASN A 98 15.82 -37.99 11.00
N GLU A 99 15.44 -37.78 9.73
CA GLU A 99 15.60 -38.80 8.68
C GLU A 99 17.06 -39.22 8.52
N LEU A 100 17.99 -38.25 8.50
CA LEU A 100 19.41 -38.52 8.37
C LEU A 100 19.96 -39.29 9.57
N GLU A 101 19.51 -38.98 10.79
CA GLU A 101 19.92 -39.69 12.00
C GLU A 101 19.42 -41.15 12.00
N VAL A 102 18.19 -41.38 11.54
CA VAL A 102 17.65 -42.74 11.37
C VAL A 102 18.42 -43.51 10.29
N GLU A 103 18.70 -42.90 9.14
CA GLU A 103 19.50 -43.53 8.08
C GLU A 103 20.92 -43.83 8.56
N TYR A 104 21.54 -42.93 9.33
CA TYR A 104 22.86 -43.12 9.89
C TYR A 104 22.92 -44.29 10.87
N ASN A 105 21.95 -44.39 11.79
CA ASN A 105 21.85 -45.52 12.70
C ASN A 105 21.62 -46.83 11.94
N THR A 106 20.76 -46.84 10.94
CA THR A 106 20.52 -48.00 10.07
C THR A 106 21.80 -48.42 9.32
N PHE A 107 22.59 -47.44 8.87
CA PHE A 107 23.87 -47.70 8.22
C PHE A 107 24.89 -48.33 9.19
N LEU A 108 24.96 -47.85 10.43
CA LEU A 108 25.82 -48.45 11.46
C LEU A 108 25.44 -49.90 11.78
N ASP A 109 24.14 -50.19 11.87
CA ASP A 109 23.65 -51.56 12.09
C ASP A 109 24.02 -52.48 10.92
N ARG A 110 23.85 -52.02 9.68
CA ARG A 110 24.29 -52.75 8.48
C ARG A 110 25.79 -52.98 8.49
N LEU A 111 26.58 -51.96 8.81
CA LEU A 111 28.05 -52.07 8.85
C LEU A 111 28.51 -53.10 9.88
N ASN A 112 27.87 -53.16 11.05
CA ASN A 112 28.15 -54.18 12.06
C ASN A 112 27.76 -55.58 11.58
N SER A 113 26.59 -55.72 10.95
CA SER A 113 26.17 -56.99 10.34
C SER A 113 27.14 -57.47 9.26
N ASP A 114 27.56 -56.58 8.36
CA ASP A 114 28.51 -56.87 7.29
C ASP A 114 29.88 -57.27 7.84
N LYS A 115 30.33 -56.64 8.94
CA LYS A 115 31.57 -56.99 9.63
C LYS A 115 31.51 -58.41 10.22
N GLU A 116 30.41 -58.76 10.88
CA GLU A 116 30.21 -60.11 11.40
C GLU A 116 30.10 -61.15 10.28
N ASN A 117 29.37 -60.84 9.20
CA ASN A 117 29.27 -61.69 8.02
C ASN A 117 30.64 -61.90 7.34
N LEU A 118 31.43 -60.83 7.19
CA LEU A 118 32.78 -60.92 6.64
C LEU A 118 33.69 -61.78 7.52
N LYS A 119 33.65 -61.60 8.85
CA LYS A 119 34.41 -62.40 9.80
C LYS A 119 34.03 -63.88 9.72
N ASN A 120 32.74 -64.19 9.68
CA ASN A 120 32.24 -65.55 9.54
C ASN A 120 32.66 -66.19 8.20
N SER A 121 32.58 -65.43 7.11
CA SER A 121 33.05 -65.86 5.79
C SER A 121 34.56 -66.12 5.77
N LEU A 122 35.36 -65.25 6.39
CA LEU A 122 36.81 -65.43 6.52
C LEU A 122 37.15 -66.69 7.31
N LEU A 123 36.46 -66.93 8.43
CA LEU A 123 36.66 -68.11 9.28
C LEU A 123 36.31 -69.41 8.54
N SER A 124 35.22 -69.41 7.77
CA SER A 124 34.79 -70.57 6.97
C SER A 124 35.68 -70.82 5.74
N GLN A 125 36.32 -69.78 5.20
CA GLN A 125 37.32 -69.91 4.12
C GLN A 125 38.75 -70.18 4.64
N MET A 126 39.02 -69.99 5.93
CA MET A 126 40.33 -70.23 6.57
C MET A 126 40.91 -71.64 6.31
N PRO A 127 40.12 -72.74 6.33
CA PRO A 127 40.63 -74.08 6.03
C PRO A 127 41.08 -74.23 4.58
N LEU A 128 40.30 -73.68 3.63
CA LEU A 128 40.65 -73.65 2.20
C LEU A 128 41.91 -72.82 1.95
N PHE A 129 42.05 -71.71 2.68
CA PHE A 129 43.27 -70.89 2.63
C PHE A 129 44.48 -71.65 3.17
N LYS A 130 44.31 -72.44 4.25
CA LYS A 130 45.37 -73.27 4.84
C LYS A 130 45.76 -74.42 3.91
N GLU A 131 44.80 -75.06 3.25
CA GLU A 131 45.05 -76.08 2.22
C GLU A 131 45.77 -75.50 0.99
N SER A 132 45.33 -74.36 0.47
CA SER A 132 45.97 -73.72 -0.68
C SER A 132 47.40 -73.24 -0.39
N LEU A 133 47.66 -72.74 0.83
CA LEU A 133 49.01 -72.45 1.30
C LEU A 133 49.85 -73.72 1.41
N LYS A 134 49.34 -74.77 2.05
CA LYS A 134 50.05 -76.06 2.15
C LYS A 134 50.38 -76.60 0.75
N ALA A 135 49.43 -76.58 -0.19
CA ALA A 135 49.64 -77.02 -1.57
C ALA A 135 50.70 -76.19 -2.33
N LYS A 136 50.84 -74.89 -2.04
CA LYS A 136 51.92 -74.05 -2.59
C LYS A 136 53.29 -74.35 -1.96
N PHE A 137 53.34 -74.61 -0.66
CA PHE A 137 54.59 -74.97 0.03
C PHE A 137 55.05 -76.42 -0.22
N SER A 138 54.13 -77.35 -0.50
CA SER A 138 54.45 -78.74 -0.89
C SER A 138 54.93 -78.88 -2.34
N LYS A 139 54.87 -77.80 -3.14
CA LYS A 139 55.35 -77.76 -4.53
C LYS A 139 56.77 -77.19 -4.66
N PHE A 140 57.42 -76.88 -3.53
CA PHE A 140 58.87 -76.73 -3.40
C PHE A 140 59.42 -77.94 -2.64
#